data_AF-A0A9Q2W529-F1
#
_entry.id   AF-A0A9Q2W529-F1
#
_cell.length_a   1.000
_cell.length_b   1.000
_cell.length_c   1.000
_cell.angle_alpha   90.00
_cell.angle_beta   90.00
_cell.angle_gamma   90.00
#
_symmetry.space_group_name_H-M   'P 1'
#
loop_
_entity.id
_entity.type
_entity.pdbx_description
1 polymer ?
#
loop_
_entity_poly.entity_id
_entity_poly.type
_entity_poly.pdbx_seq_one_letter_code
_entity_poly.pdbx_strand_id
1 'polypeptide(L)'
;MSIDMNPDAAAAVRSELAAIGTRRSALQRQQRRARIGVSIVSVAAIAVTTSAAALVVAGLPGTTTTAAVGRTTTATHTGPALIDIGQAPDTAGAVIVDITCRNDVGMVRVLTVGGGASGLSCRDEGTMRVVDGRLPERGTTTFSIEASAGTRWTATLQYATAVTSDWAVNDRGQTYGVPNASGHPDLVPGRADNGRKGWVLWSEPDGGDVYESDGTTVVGQWTAGVADEVPLDQRYIDEQESVQTATPSPSAPR
;
A
#
# COMPACT_ATOMS: atom_id res chain seq x y z
N MET A 1 32.45 24.11 23.02
CA MET A 1 32.68 22.67 23.27
C MET A 1 32.80 22.02 21.89
N SER A 2 34.02 21.66 21.49
CA SER A 2 34.31 21.13 20.15
C SER A 2 33.82 19.70 20.04
N ILE A 3 32.94 19.39 19.09
CA ILE A 3 32.58 18.02 18.72
C ILE A 3 33.62 17.57 17.70
N ASP A 4 34.80 17.19 18.17
CA ASP A 4 35.78 16.54 17.30
C ASP A 4 35.41 15.07 17.15
N MET A 5 34.99 14.71 15.94
CA MET A 5 34.67 13.34 15.56
C MET A 5 35.92 12.46 15.75
N ASN A 6 35.72 11.29 16.38
CA ASN A 6 36.81 10.33 16.64
C ASN A 6 37.58 10.05 15.32
N PRO A 7 38.92 10.25 15.28
CA PRO A 7 39.70 10.15 14.04
C PRO A 7 39.63 8.79 13.37
N ASP A 8 39.43 7.71 14.14
CA ASP A 8 39.27 6.36 13.58
C ASP A 8 37.91 6.20 12.90
N ALA A 9 36.86 6.81 13.46
CA ALA A 9 35.54 6.85 12.83
C ALA A 9 35.58 7.71 11.55
N ALA A 10 36.28 8.84 11.58
CA ALA A 10 36.47 9.68 10.40
C ALA A 10 37.25 8.96 9.29
N ALA A 11 38.27 8.17 9.64
CA ALA A 11 39.04 7.37 8.70
C ALA A 11 38.20 6.23 8.10
N ALA A 12 37.39 5.56 8.92
CA ALA A 12 36.49 4.49 8.46
C ALA A 12 35.42 5.03 7.50
N VAL A 13 34.82 6.19 7.80
CA VAL A 13 33.82 6.83 6.93
C VAL A 13 34.45 7.26 5.60
N ARG A 14 35.63 7.89 5.62
CA ARG A 14 36.34 8.28 4.38
C ARG A 14 36.76 7.07 3.54
N SER A 15 37.20 5.99 4.20
CA SER A 15 37.55 4.73 3.55
C SER A 15 36.34 4.09 2.86
N GLU A 16 35.17 4.07 3.52
CA GLU A 16 33.96 3.53 2.91
C GLU A 16 33.45 4.42 1.78
N LEU A 17 33.43 5.75 1.94
CA LEU A 17 33.05 6.69 0.88
C LEU A 17 33.89 6.50 -0.39
N ALA A 18 35.21 6.31 -0.24
CA ALA A 18 36.10 6.03 -1.37
C ALA A 18 35.89 4.64 -2.00
N ALA A 19 35.26 3.70 -1.28
CA ALA A 19 35.01 2.34 -1.74
C ALA A 19 33.60 2.15 -2.34
N ILE A 20 32.70 3.12 -2.21
CA ILE A 20 31.36 3.10 -2.82
C ILE A 20 31.50 2.97 -4.34
N GLY A 21 30.74 2.04 -4.93
CA GLY A 21 30.82 1.73 -6.36
C GLY A 21 31.88 0.68 -6.73
N THR A 22 32.65 0.20 -5.75
CA THR A 22 33.61 -0.90 -5.94
C THR A 22 33.19 -2.15 -5.16
N ARG A 23 33.74 -3.32 -5.53
CA ARG A 23 33.51 -4.58 -4.80
C ARG A 23 34.04 -4.57 -3.35
N ARG A 24 34.75 -3.51 -2.93
CA ARG A 24 35.39 -3.40 -1.62
C ARG A 24 34.52 -2.75 -0.54
N SER A 25 33.41 -2.10 -0.87
CA SER A 25 32.51 -1.51 0.12
C SER A 25 31.84 -2.57 1.00
N ALA A 26 31.96 -2.42 2.32
CA ALA A 26 31.27 -3.28 3.28
C ALA A 26 29.76 -3.02 3.30
N LEU A 27 29.33 -1.76 3.18
CA LEU A 27 27.93 -1.35 3.15
C LEU A 27 27.17 -1.97 1.98
N GLN A 28 27.72 -1.93 0.78
CA GLN A 28 27.08 -2.55 -0.39
C GLN A 28 26.99 -4.08 -0.28
N ARG A 29 27.98 -4.72 0.36
CA ARG A 29 27.92 -6.17 0.62
C ARG A 29 26.86 -6.52 1.65
N GLN A 30 26.69 -5.70 2.68
CA GLN A 30 25.65 -5.89 3.70
C GLN A 30 24.25 -5.66 3.14
N GLN A 31 24.05 -4.62 2.32
CA GLN A 31 22.79 -4.37 1.61
C GLN A 31 22.45 -5.51 0.62
N ARG A 32 23.43 -6.04 -0.13
CA ARG A 32 23.19 -7.20 -1.01
C ARG A 32 22.82 -8.46 -0.24
N ARG A 33 23.39 -8.68 0.95
CA ARG A 33 23.02 -9.81 1.82
C ARG A 33 21.64 -9.62 2.46
N ALA A 34 21.26 -8.40 2.81
CA ALA A 34 19.94 -8.07 3.33
C ALA A 34 18.82 -8.26 2.28
N ARG A 35 19.13 -8.12 0.98
CA ARG A 35 18.17 -8.34 -0.12
C ARG A 35 17.87 -9.81 -0.44
N ILE A 36 18.61 -10.77 0.12
CA ILE A 36 18.43 -12.22 -0.17
C ILE A 36 17.54 -12.91 0.88
N GLY A 37 17.20 -12.25 1.98
CA GLY A 37 16.33 -12.83 3.00
C GLY A 37 15.29 -11.84 3.49
N VAL A 38 14.07 -11.96 2.94
CA VAL A 38 12.76 -11.80 3.60
C VAL A 38 11.72 -11.85 2.47
N SER A 39 11.20 -13.06 2.24
CA SER A 39 9.92 -13.26 1.58
C SER A 39 8.89 -13.47 2.69
N ILE A 40 7.68 -12.96 2.48
CA ILE A 40 6.52 -12.91 3.40
C ILE A 40 6.53 -11.64 4.27
N VAL A 41 5.81 -10.61 3.80
CA VAL A 41 4.63 -10.03 4.46
C VAL A 41 3.91 -9.17 3.41
N SER A 42 2.64 -9.47 3.23
CA SER A 42 1.71 -8.84 2.30
C SER A 42 1.32 -7.42 2.72
N VAL A 43 0.86 -6.64 1.72
CA VAL A 43 0.22 -5.32 1.75
C VAL A 43 1.20 -4.14 1.78
N ALA A 44 1.45 -3.58 0.59
CA ALA A 44 1.89 -2.20 0.43
C ALA A 44 1.08 -1.55 -0.70
N ALA A 45 0.17 -0.65 -0.34
CA ALA A 45 -0.37 0.32 -1.27
C ALA A 45 0.77 1.28 -1.64
N ILE A 46 1.07 1.43 -2.93
CA ILE A 46 2.04 2.41 -3.40
C ILE A 46 1.32 3.75 -3.57
N ALA A 47 1.58 4.66 -2.65
CA ALA A 47 1.50 6.10 -2.92
C ALA A 47 2.60 6.77 -2.08
N VAL A 48 3.63 7.30 -2.78
CA VAL A 48 4.72 8.16 -2.27
C VAL A 48 5.43 7.61 -1.03
N THR A 49 6.71 7.27 -1.19
CA THR A 49 7.57 6.74 -0.10
C THR A 49 7.74 7.75 1.03
N THR A 50 6.78 7.81 1.95
CA THR A 50 7.06 8.03 3.36
C THR A 50 7.15 6.63 3.97
N SER A 51 8.22 6.37 4.70
CA SER A 51 8.53 5.08 5.31
C SER A 51 7.61 4.75 6.50
N ALA A 52 6.29 4.78 6.30
CA ALA A 52 5.33 4.09 7.12
C ALA A 52 5.16 2.68 6.55
N ALA A 53 6.09 1.77 6.88
CA ALA A 53 5.94 0.37 6.56
C ALA A 53 4.59 -0.13 7.12
N ALA A 54 3.66 -0.46 6.21
CA ALA A 54 2.31 -0.90 6.55
C ALA A 54 2.37 -2.02 7.60
N LEU A 55 1.82 -1.75 8.78
CA LEU A 55 1.60 -2.79 9.78
C LEU A 55 0.53 -3.73 9.22
N VAL A 56 0.70 -5.04 9.33
CA VAL A 56 -0.39 -5.97 9.08
C VAL A 56 -1.46 -5.72 10.14
N VAL A 57 -2.56 -5.06 9.75
CA VAL A 57 -3.56 -4.48 10.65
C VAL A 57 -4.75 -5.42 10.86
N ALA A 58 -4.55 -6.53 11.58
CA ALA A 58 -5.70 -7.31 12.06
C ALA A 58 -6.16 -6.77 13.43
N GLY A 59 -7.41 -6.34 13.54
CA GLY A 59 -8.07 -6.03 14.82
C GLY A 59 -7.80 -4.65 15.43
N LEU A 60 -7.27 -3.68 14.68
CA LEU A 60 -7.26 -2.29 15.13
C LEU A 60 -8.64 -1.64 14.95
N PRO A 61 -8.99 -0.64 15.76
CA PRO A 61 -10.19 0.17 15.51
C PRO A 61 -10.13 0.83 14.13
N GLY A 62 -11.29 1.07 13.51
CA GLY A 62 -11.37 1.57 12.14
C GLY A 62 -11.06 0.57 11.04
N THR A 63 -10.68 -0.67 11.35
CA THR A 63 -10.34 -1.67 10.33
C THR A 63 -11.58 -2.22 9.64
N THR A 64 -11.46 -2.44 8.33
CA THR A 64 -12.45 -3.17 7.54
C THR A 64 -12.09 -4.65 7.51
N THR A 65 -12.98 -5.48 8.02
CA THR A 65 -12.89 -6.94 7.86
C THR A 65 -13.78 -7.36 6.71
N THR A 66 -13.27 -8.25 5.85
CA THR A 66 -14.03 -8.80 4.73
C THR A 66 -14.16 -10.32 4.83
N ALA A 67 -15.32 -10.83 4.41
CA ALA A 67 -15.56 -12.27 4.30
C ALA A 67 -16.17 -12.58 2.94
N ALA A 68 -15.57 -13.52 2.21
CA ALA A 68 -15.99 -13.91 0.87
C ALA A 68 -17.44 -14.44 0.87
N VAL A 69 -18.23 -14.01 -0.12
CA VAL A 69 -19.61 -14.43 -0.34
C VAL A 69 -19.89 -14.69 -1.81
N GLY A 70 -20.81 -15.61 -2.08
CA GLY A 70 -21.21 -15.92 -3.44
C GLY A 70 -20.14 -16.66 -4.25
N ARG A 71 -20.27 -16.61 -5.58
CA ARG A 71 -19.41 -17.32 -6.52
C ARG A 71 -18.17 -16.50 -6.88
N THR A 72 -17.13 -17.23 -7.25
CA THR A 72 -15.91 -16.67 -7.82
C THR A 72 -16.03 -16.56 -9.34
N THR A 73 -15.53 -15.47 -9.90
CA THR A 73 -15.40 -15.23 -11.34
C THR A 73 -13.93 -15.13 -11.69
N THR A 74 -13.47 -15.88 -12.69
CA THR A 74 -12.08 -15.79 -13.18
C THR A 74 -12.08 -15.36 -14.64
N ALA A 75 -11.24 -14.38 -14.98
CA ALA A 75 -11.12 -13.86 -16.33
C ALA A 75 -9.66 -13.53 -16.66
N THR A 76 -9.31 -13.56 -17.95
CA THR A 76 -7.98 -13.17 -18.44
C THR A 76 -8.15 -12.12 -19.53
N HIS A 77 -7.44 -11.02 -19.39
CA HIS A 77 -7.55 -9.86 -20.28
C HIS A 77 -6.17 -9.32 -20.64
N THR A 78 -6.15 -8.48 -21.67
CA THR A 78 -5.02 -7.62 -22.04
C THR A 78 -5.52 -6.19 -22.04
N GLY A 79 -4.80 -5.27 -21.40
CA GLY A 79 -5.29 -3.91 -21.20
C GLY A 79 -6.34 -3.81 -20.11
N PRO A 80 -7.00 -2.64 -20.00
CA PRO A 80 -8.07 -2.45 -19.02
C PRO A 80 -9.31 -3.25 -19.41
N ALA A 81 -10.09 -3.70 -18.42
CA ALA A 81 -11.28 -4.50 -18.68
C ALA A 81 -12.43 -4.25 -17.70
N LEU A 82 -13.65 -4.40 -18.22
CA LEU A 82 -14.88 -4.57 -17.44
C LEU A 82 -15.21 -6.07 -17.39
N ILE A 83 -15.26 -6.64 -16.19
CA ILE A 83 -15.55 -8.06 -15.97
C ILE A 83 -16.94 -8.20 -15.39
N ASP A 84 -17.83 -8.91 -16.07
CA ASP A 84 -19.13 -9.29 -15.50
C ASP A 84 -18.94 -10.31 -14.36
N ILE A 85 -19.19 -9.88 -13.13
CA ILE A 85 -19.11 -10.70 -11.92
C ILE A 85 -20.50 -11.08 -11.38
N GLY A 86 -21.55 -10.80 -12.15
CA GLY A 86 -22.94 -11.06 -11.78
C GLY A 86 -23.52 -10.00 -10.85
N GLN A 87 -24.74 -10.24 -10.38
CA GLN A 87 -25.42 -9.35 -9.44
C GLN A 87 -24.80 -9.45 -8.05
N ALA A 88 -24.56 -8.30 -7.42
CA ALA A 88 -24.08 -8.23 -6.05
C ALA A 88 -25.14 -8.78 -5.08
N PRO A 89 -24.79 -9.71 -4.18
CA PRO A 89 -25.66 -10.05 -3.05
C PRO A 89 -25.96 -8.83 -2.19
N ASP A 90 -27.14 -8.78 -1.55
CA ASP A 90 -27.54 -7.66 -0.68
C ASP A 90 -26.54 -7.38 0.46
N THR A 91 -25.78 -8.40 0.87
CA THR A 91 -24.78 -8.32 1.93
C THR A 91 -23.39 -7.91 1.43
N ALA A 92 -23.19 -7.71 0.13
CA ALA A 92 -21.89 -7.37 -0.43
C ALA A 92 -21.51 -5.93 -0.07
N GLY A 93 -20.30 -5.77 0.48
CA GLY A 93 -19.69 -4.48 0.80
C GLY A 93 -18.38 -4.21 0.04
N ALA A 94 -17.77 -5.26 -0.53
CA ALA A 94 -16.53 -5.16 -1.30
C ALA A 94 -16.42 -6.31 -2.32
N VAL A 95 -15.35 -6.27 -3.12
CA VAL A 95 -14.89 -7.37 -3.97
C VAL A 95 -13.46 -7.73 -3.60
N ILE A 96 -13.24 -9.00 -3.30
CA ILE A 96 -11.90 -9.57 -3.19
C ILE A 96 -11.40 -9.85 -4.60
N VAL A 97 -10.19 -9.38 -4.92
CA VAL A 97 -9.58 -9.52 -6.24
C VAL A 97 -8.17 -10.08 -6.09
N ASP A 98 -7.94 -11.27 -6.65
CA ASP A 98 -6.60 -11.83 -6.83
C ASP A 98 -6.18 -11.65 -8.28
N ILE A 99 -5.12 -10.88 -8.53
CA ILE A 99 -4.55 -10.65 -9.86
C ILE A 99 -3.24 -11.41 -9.98
N THR A 100 -3.02 -11.98 -11.17
CA THR A 100 -1.72 -12.53 -11.58
C THR A 100 -1.35 -11.99 -12.95
N CYS A 101 -0.20 -11.35 -13.06
CA CYS A 101 0.37 -10.94 -14.33
C CYS A 101 0.71 -12.15 -15.20
N ARG A 102 0.54 -12.00 -16.51
CA ARG A 102 0.81 -13.02 -17.53
C ARG A 102 1.90 -12.57 -18.52
N ASN A 103 2.40 -11.36 -18.36
CA ASN A 103 3.59 -10.83 -19.01
C ASN A 103 4.25 -9.79 -18.09
N ASP A 104 5.48 -9.42 -18.42
CA ASP A 104 6.31 -8.55 -17.57
C ASP A 104 6.26 -7.09 -18.06
N VAL A 105 5.06 -6.58 -18.37
CA VAL A 105 4.88 -5.25 -18.97
C VAL A 105 3.73 -4.50 -18.31
N GLY A 106 4.00 -3.26 -17.91
CA GLY A 106 2.99 -2.30 -17.45
C GLY A 106 2.43 -2.60 -16.07
N MET A 107 1.30 -1.96 -15.77
CA MET A 107 0.70 -1.95 -14.44
C MET A 107 -0.77 -2.35 -14.50
N VAL A 108 -1.25 -2.99 -13.43
CA VAL A 108 -2.67 -3.26 -13.15
C VAL A 108 -3.08 -2.51 -11.90
N ARG A 109 -4.27 -1.91 -11.89
CA ARG A 109 -4.81 -1.12 -10.78
C ARG A 109 -6.27 -1.49 -10.49
N VAL A 110 -6.60 -1.59 -9.21
CA VAL A 110 -7.95 -1.86 -8.70
C VAL A 110 -8.33 -0.76 -7.72
N LEU A 111 -9.49 -0.14 -7.95
CA LEU A 111 -10.03 0.88 -7.04
C LEU A 111 -10.56 0.23 -5.77
N THR A 112 -10.26 0.81 -4.62
CA THR A 112 -10.67 0.28 -3.30
C THR A 112 -11.83 1.09 -2.71
N VAL A 113 -12.47 0.52 -1.69
CA VAL A 113 -13.44 1.24 -0.86
C VAL A 113 -12.75 2.46 -0.23
N GLY A 114 -13.41 3.62 -0.24
CA GLY A 114 -12.84 4.88 0.25
C GLY A 114 -12.09 5.72 -0.79
N GLY A 115 -12.03 5.28 -2.06
CA GLY A 115 -11.52 6.10 -3.17
C GLY A 115 -10.02 5.98 -3.43
N GLY A 116 -9.33 5.06 -2.74
CA GLY A 116 -7.96 4.69 -3.04
C GLY A 116 -7.84 3.70 -4.19
N ALA A 117 -6.61 3.22 -4.42
CA ALA A 117 -6.33 2.17 -5.38
C ALA A 117 -5.17 1.27 -4.92
N SER A 118 -5.26 -0.02 -5.25
CA SER A 118 -4.15 -0.97 -5.16
C SER A 118 -3.58 -1.21 -6.54
N GLY A 119 -2.26 -1.12 -6.68
CA GLY A 119 -1.55 -1.25 -7.94
C GLY A 119 -0.49 -2.36 -7.91
N LEU A 120 -0.26 -2.97 -9.06
CA LEU A 120 0.73 -4.02 -9.28
C LEU A 120 1.53 -3.69 -10.55
N SER A 121 2.84 -3.45 -10.44
CA SER A 121 3.72 -3.44 -11.61
C SER A 121 4.07 -4.87 -11.98
N CYS A 122 3.68 -5.30 -13.17
CA CYS A 122 3.90 -6.66 -13.65
C CYS A 122 5.39 -6.97 -13.94
N ARG A 123 6.27 -5.96 -13.90
CA ARG A 123 7.71 -6.14 -14.08
C ARG A 123 8.41 -6.69 -12.84
N ASP A 124 7.95 -6.28 -11.67
CA ASP A 124 8.61 -6.58 -10.40
C ASP A 124 7.89 -7.70 -9.66
N GLU A 125 6.55 -7.66 -9.68
CA GLU A 125 5.70 -8.57 -8.93
C GLU A 125 4.69 -9.26 -9.86
N GLY A 126 4.55 -10.58 -9.69
CA GLY A 126 3.67 -11.38 -10.53
C GLY A 126 2.23 -11.46 -10.03
N THR A 127 1.94 -11.09 -8.78
CA THR A 127 0.63 -11.30 -8.14
C THR A 127 0.28 -10.23 -7.13
N MET A 128 -1.00 -9.87 -7.03
CA MET A 128 -1.55 -8.97 -6.02
C MET A 128 -2.88 -9.53 -5.48
N ARG A 129 -3.14 -9.33 -4.19
CA ARG A 129 -4.46 -9.56 -3.59
C ARG A 129 -5.01 -8.25 -3.01
N VAL A 130 -6.22 -7.92 -3.42
CA VAL A 130 -7.01 -6.79 -2.92
C VAL A 130 -8.21 -7.35 -2.17
N VAL A 131 -8.42 -6.92 -0.94
CA VAL A 131 -9.48 -7.48 -0.07
C VAL A 131 -10.72 -6.59 0.02
N ASP A 132 -10.61 -5.36 -0.45
CA ASP A 132 -11.55 -4.25 -0.31
C ASP A 132 -11.79 -3.52 -1.65
N GLY A 133 -11.82 -4.26 -2.76
CA GLY A 133 -12.14 -3.72 -4.08
C GLY A 133 -13.53 -3.09 -4.11
N ARG A 134 -13.65 -1.93 -4.76
CA ARG A 134 -14.90 -1.17 -4.82
C ARG A 134 -15.97 -1.94 -5.59
N LEU A 135 -17.18 -2.02 -5.03
CA LEU A 135 -18.32 -2.64 -5.71
C LEU A 135 -18.60 -1.99 -7.08
N PRO A 136 -19.14 -2.75 -8.06
CA PRO A 136 -19.74 -2.17 -9.25
C PRO A 136 -20.77 -1.08 -8.90
N GLU A 137 -21.00 -0.14 -9.82
CA GLU A 137 -22.05 0.87 -9.64
C GLU A 137 -23.41 0.20 -9.45
N ARG A 138 -24.29 0.82 -8.66
CA ARG A 138 -25.61 0.24 -8.36
C ARG A 138 -26.36 -0.06 -9.66
N GLY A 139 -26.87 -1.27 -9.78
CA GLY A 139 -27.59 -1.75 -10.97
C GLY A 139 -26.69 -2.28 -12.09
N THR A 140 -25.37 -2.30 -11.91
CA THR A 140 -24.42 -2.91 -12.84
C THR A 140 -23.85 -4.21 -12.26
N THR A 141 -23.32 -5.08 -13.13
CA THR A 141 -22.67 -6.35 -12.74
C THR A 141 -21.17 -6.36 -13.08
N THR A 142 -20.68 -5.29 -13.69
CA THR A 142 -19.34 -5.23 -14.24
C THR A 142 -18.37 -4.58 -13.27
N PHE A 143 -17.31 -5.29 -12.92
CA PHE A 143 -16.20 -4.78 -12.14
C PHE A 143 -15.10 -4.23 -13.06
N SER A 144 -14.58 -3.05 -12.75
CA SER A 144 -13.51 -2.42 -13.54
C SER A 144 -12.14 -2.77 -12.98
N ILE A 145 -11.27 -3.29 -13.85
CA ILE A 145 -9.84 -3.39 -13.60
C ILE A 145 -9.13 -2.49 -14.60
N GLU A 146 -8.34 -1.57 -14.07
CA GLU A 146 -7.56 -0.63 -14.85
C GLU A 146 -6.19 -1.24 -15.14
N ALA A 147 -5.66 -1.02 -16.34
CA ALA A 147 -4.35 -1.54 -16.70
C ALA A 147 -3.75 -0.78 -17.89
N SER A 148 -2.44 -0.93 -18.09
CA SER A 148 -1.77 -0.46 -19.31
C SER A 148 -2.21 -1.30 -20.51
N ALA A 149 -2.39 -0.68 -21.69
CA ALA A 149 -3.02 -1.31 -22.88
C ALA A 149 -2.39 -2.64 -23.36
N GLY A 150 -1.13 -2.92 -23.04
CA GLY A 150 -0.42 -4.17 -23.40
C GLY A 150 -0.22 -5.16 -22.25
N THR A 151 -0.67 -4.83 -21.04
CA THR A 151 -0.49 -5.67 -19.85
C THR A 151 -1.48 -6.81 -19.88
N ARG A 152 -0.99 -8.05 -19.82
CA ARG A 152 -1.81 -9.26 -19.79
C ARG A 152 -1.89 -9.78 -18.37
N TRP A 153 -3.09 -10.05 -17.90
CA TRP A 153 -3.33 -10.46 -16.51
C TRP A 153 -4.52 -11.41 -16.42
N THR A 154 -4.53 -12.23 -15.38
CA THR A 154 -5.69 -13.02 -14.96
C THR A 154 -6.16 -12.50 -13.61
N ALA A 155 -7.46 -12.29 -13.45
CA ALA A 155 -8.06 -11.93 -12.17
C ALA A 155 -9.05 -13.01 -11.73
N THR A 156 -9.10 -13.23 -10.42
CA THR A 156 -10.10 -14.03 -9.74
C THR A 156 -10.82 -13.11 -8.77
N LEU A 157 -12.12 -12.92 -8.96
CA LEU A 157 -12.95 -11.96 -8.25
C LEU A 157 -14.03 -12.68 -7.45
N GLN A 158 -14.34 -12.20 -6.26
CA GLN A 158 -15.44 -12.70 -5.45
C GLN A 158 -16.01 -11.57 -4.62
N TYR A 159 -17.35 -11.47 -4.55
CA TYR A 159 -17.98 -10.55 -3.61
C TYR A 159 -17.56 -10.87 -2.18
N ALA A 160 -17.54 -9.86 -1.32
CA ALA A 160 -17.31 -10.02 0.10
C ALA A 160 -18.25 -9.14 0.90
N THR A 161 -18.63 -9.58 2.10
CA THR A 161 -19.10 -8.66 3.12
C THR A 161 -17.96 -7.72 3.49
N ALA A 162 -18.28 -6.50 3.88
CA ALA A 162 -17.30 -5.57 4.44
C ALA A 162 -17.91 -4.95 5.68
N VAL A 163 -17.24 -5.11 6.81
CA VAL A 163 -17.64 -4.51 8.08
C VAL A 163 -16.45 -3.71 8.59
N THR A 164 -16.63 -2.39 8.64
CA THR A 164 -15.66 -1.47 9.22
C THR A 164 -16.05 -1.22 10.67
N SER A 165 -15.15 -1.53 11.61
CA SER A 165 -15.35 -1.16 13.01
C SER A 165 -15.23 0.36 13.17
N ASP A 166 -15.92 0.92 14.15
CA ASP A 166 -15.69 2.31 14.55
C ASP A 166 -14.23 2.54 14.98
N TRP A 167 -13.79 3.80 14.91
CA TRP A 167 -12.59 4.20 15.63
C TRP A 167 -12.84 4.13 17.13
N ALA A 168 -11.81 3.80 17.88
CA ALA A 168 -11.87 3.86 19.32
C ALA A 168 -11.64 5.30 19.78
N VAL A 169 -12.02 5.61 21.02
CA VAL A 169 -11.83 6.92 21.63
C VAL A 169 -11.03 6.72 22.91
N ASN A 170 -9.94 7.49 23.07
CA ASN A 170 -9.10 7.43 24.27
C ASN A 170 -9.65 8.32 25.40
N ASP A 171 -8.99 8.31 26.56
CA ASP A 171 -9.42 9.08 27.74
C ASP A 171 -9.36 10.61 27.53
N ARG A 172 -8.69 11.08 26.47
CA ARG A 172 -8.67 12.49 26.06
C ARG A 172 -9.80 12.87 25.10
N GLY A 173 -10.65 11.91 24.72
CA GLY A 173 -11.69 12.10 23.72
C GLY A 173 -11.16 12.11 22.28
N GLN A 174 -9.92 11.71 22.04
CA GLN A 174 -9.35 11.62 20.69
C GLN A 174 -9.72 10.29 20.05
N THR A 175 -10.08 10.33 18.78
CA THR A 175 -10.30 9.14 17.96
C THR A 175 -8.97 8.52 17.56
N TYR A 176 -8.86 7.20 17.66
CA TYR A 176 -7.69 6.47 17.20
C TYR A 176 -8.09 5.20 16.44
N GLY A 177 -7.36 4.91 15.38
CA GLY A 177 -7.65 3.77 14.51
C GLY A 177 -7.06 3.91 13.12
N VAL A 178 -7.48 3.04 12.22
CA VAL A 178 -7.02 3.04 10.83
C VAL A 178 -7.90 3.96 9.98
N PRO A 179 -7.33 4.85 9.15
CA PRO A 179 -8.09 5.63 8.19
C PRO A 179 -9.00 4.75 7.33
N ASN A 180 -10.22 5.19 7.08
CA ASN A 180 -11.23 4.43 6.34
C ASN A 180 -12.17 5.37 5.57
N ALA A 181 -13.26 4.85 5.02
CA ALA A 181 -14.19 5.64 4.21
C ALA A 181 -14.85 6.82 4.97
N SER A 182 -14.84 6.82 6.30
CA SER A 182 -15.30 7.93 7.13
C SER A 182 -14.25 9.03 7.33
N GLY A 183 -13.02 8.83 6.85
CA GLY A 183 -11.94 9.82 6.89
C GLY A 183 -10.71 9.33 7.66
N HIS A 184 -10.14 10.22 8.48
CA HIS A 184 -8.94 9.96 9.28
C HIS A 184 -9.27 10.19 10.77
N PRO A 185 -8.85 9.29 11.67
CA PRO A 185 -8.90 9.56 13.11
C PRO A 185 -7.83 10.58 13.50
N ASP A 186 -7.93 11.12 14.73
CA ASP A 186 -6.93 12.04 15.28
C ASP A 186 -5.55 11.35 15.40
N LEU A 187 -5.56 10.06 15.75
CA LEU A 187 -4.39 9.22 15.97
C LEU A 187 -4.39 8.02 15.01
N VAL A 188 -3.36 7.91 14.18
CA VAL A 188 -3.19 6.81 13.21
C VAL A 188 -2.04 5.87 13.63
N PRO A 189 -2.01 4.60 13.18
CA PRO A 189 -0.93 3.68 13.52
C PRO A 189 0.41 4.21 13.02
N GLY A 190 1.39 4.26 13.90
CA GLY A 190 2.74 4.72 13.61
C GLY A 190 3.80 3.79 14.19
N ARG A 191 5.05 4.06 13.83
CA ARG A 191 6.22 3.36 14.35
C ARG A 191 7.30 4.38 14.68
N ALA A 192 7.79 4.32 15.90
CA ALA A 192 8.92 5.14 16.35
C ALA A 192 10.24 4.65 15.75
N ASP A 193 11.24 5.53 15.72
CA ASP A 193 12.60 5.25 15.23
C ASP A 193 13.28 4.13 16.05
N ASN A 194 12.86 3.95 17.30
CA ASN A 194 13.28 2.83 18.16
C ASN A 194 12.59 1.49 17.81
N GLY A 195 11.77 1.45 16.76
CA GLY A 195 11.06 0.28 16.26
C GLY A 195 9.73 -0.02 16.95
N ARG A 196 9.39 0.65 18.07
CA ARG A 196 8.14 0.46 18.79
C ARG A 196 6.95 0.96 17.97
N LYS A 197 5.86 0.20 18.01
CA LYS A 197 4.59 0.56 17.36
C LYS A 197 3.73 1.33 18.34
N GLY A 198 2.97 2.29 17.84
CA GLY A 198 2.04 3.07 18.62
C GLY A 198 1.17 3.93 17.72
N TRP A 199 0.82 5.12 18.18
CA TRP A 199 -0.11 6.02 17.52
C TRP A 199 0.52 7.39 17.31
N VAL A 200 0.38 7.96 16.12
CA VAL A 200 0.89 9.29 15.78
C VAL A 200 -0.27 10.21 15.45
N LEU A 201 -0.12 11.48 15.77
CA LEU A 201 -1.12 12.48 15.40
C LEU A 201 -1.16 12.62 13.88
N TRP A 202 -2.35 12.47 13.31
CA TRP A 202 -2.54 12.67 11.87
C TRP A 202 -2.16 14.09 11.43
N SER A 203 -2.33 15.07 12.30
CA SER A 203 -1.96 16.48 12.07
C SER A 203 -0.46 16.76 12.09
N GLU A 204 0.39 15.79 12.45
CA GLU A 204 1.84 15.94 12.57
C GLU A 204 2.59 15.04 11.57
N PRO A 205 2.48 15.31 10.25
CA PRO A 205 3.05 14.44 9.22
C PRO A 205 4.59 14.49 9.12
N ASP A 206 5.21 15.52 9.70
CA ASP A 206 6.65 15.80 9.56
C ASP A 206 7.51 15.16 10.67
N GLY A 207 6.93 14.23 11.43
CA GLY A 207 7.58 13.63 12.59
C GLY A 207 7.03 14.17 13.91
N GLY A 208 7.21 13.41 14.97
CA GLY A 208 6.64 13.72 16.27
C GLY A 208 6.72 12.58 17.26
N ASP A 209 5.91 12.66 18.31
CA ASP A 209 5.82 11.60 19.31
C ASP A 209 4.96 10.45 18.78
N VAL A 210 5.31 9.24 19.20
CA VAL A 210 4.51 8.04 19.03
C VAL A 210 3.96 7.68 20.41
N TYR A 211 2.63 7.58 20.51
CA TYR A 211 1.89 7.37 21.75
C TYR A 211 1.42 5.91 21.91
N GLU A 212 1.10 5.51 23.14
CA GLU A 212 0.17 4.39 23.38
C GLU A 212 -1.26 4.79 22.99
N SER A 213 -2.21 3.84 23.09
CA SER A 213 -3.62 4.11 22.74
C SER A 213 -4.31 5.13 23.65
N ASP A 214 -3.70 5.48 24.78
CA ASP A 214 -4.17 6.53 25.69
C ASP A 214 -4.01 7.94 25.12
N GLY A 215 -3.21 8.12 24.06
CA GLY A 215 -2.87 9.42 23.48
C GLY A 215 -2.02 10.32 24.39
N THR A 216 -1.40 9.76 25.44
CA THR A 216 -0.56 10.51 26.38
C THR A 216 0.80 9.88 26.64
N THR A 217 0.87 8.56 26.68
CA THR A 217 2.11 7.86 27.01
C THR A 217 3.00 7.77 25.78
N VAL A 218 4.10 8.52 25.76
CA VAL A 218 5.06 8.49 24.64
C VAL A 218 5.89 7.21 24.69
N VAL A 219 5.82 6.42 23.62
CA VAL A 219 6.59 5.19 23.43
C VAL A 219 7.88 5.38 22.64
N GLY A 220 8.00 6.50 21.94
CA GLY A 220 9.18 6.90 21.19
C GLY A 220 8.87 8.10 20.33
N GLN A 221 9.82 8.50 19.50
CA GLN A 221 9.64 9.53 18.48
C GLN A 221 9.83 8.91 17.11
N TRP A 222 9.16 9.47 16.12
CA TRP A 222 9.38 9.14 14.73
C TRP A 222 9.87 10.38 14.01
N THR A 223 10.93 10.23 13.24
CA THR A 223 11.44 11.29 12.38
C THR A 223 10.89 11.05 10.98
N ALA A 224 10.20 12.03 10.40
CA ALA A 224 9.92 11.96 8.98
C ALA A 224 11.26 12.00 8.24
N GLY A 225 11.63 10.87 7.64
CA GLY A 225 12.82 10.83 6.80
C GLY A 225 12.62 11.78 5.63
N VAL A 226 13.43 12.83 5.55
CA VAL A 226 13.72 13.45 4.26
C VAL A 226 14.45 12.37 3.48
N ALA A 227 13.75 11.70 2.57
CA ALA A 227 14.44 10.77 1.70
C ALA A 227 15.46 11.60 0.91
N ASP A 228 16.75 11.36 1.12
CA ASP A 228 17.80 11.79 0.19
C ASP A 228 17.28 11.45 -1.20
N GLU A 229 17.06 12.47 -2.06
CA GLU A 229 16.38 12.40 -3.36
C GLU A 229 16.29 10.96 -3.85
N VAL A 230 15.20 10.25 -3.54
CA VAL A 230 14.97 8.94 -4.14
C VAL A 230 14.95 9.24 -5.62
N PRO A 231 15.89 8.71 -6.43
CA PRO A 231 15.86 8.97 -7.85
C PRO A 231 14.50 8.47 -8.31
N LEU A 232 13.62 9.41 -8.70
CA LEU A 232 12.34 9.06 -9.27
C LEU A 232 12.67 8.34 -10.56
N ASP A 233 12.57 7.01 -10.55
CA ASP A 233 12.75 6.23 -11.75
C ASP A 233 11.53 6.51 -12.63
N GLN A 234 11.77 7.37 -13.63
CA GLN A 234 10.78 7.87 -14.57
C GLN A 234 9.95 6.73 -15.17
N ARG A 235 10.51 5.52 -15.28
CA ARG A 235 9.80 4.35 -15.80
C ARG A 235 8.58 3.97 -14.95
N TYR A 236 8.62 4.14 -13.63
CA TYR A 236 7.45 3.89 -12.78
C TYR A 236 6.40 4.98 -12.90
N ILE A 237 6.82 6.23 -13.11
CA ILE A 237 5.91 7.34 -13.38
C ILE A 237 5.18 7.09 -14.71
N ASP A 238 5.95 6.80 -15.76
CA ASP A 238 5.41 6.49 -17.10
C ASP A 238 4.46 5.27 -17.04
N GLU A 239 4.77 4.25 -16.22
CA GLU A 239 3.90 3.10 -16.00
C GLU A 239 2.58 3.49 -15.33
N GLN A 240 2.61 4.31 -14.28
CA GLN A 240 1.38 4.80 -13.65
C GLN A 240 0.54 5.64 -14.61
N GLU A 241 1.17 6.51 -15.39
CA GLU A 241 0.51 7.33 -16.40
C GLU A 241 -0.05 6.50 -17.56
N SER A 242 0.53 5.32 -17.83
CA SER A 242 0.04 4.41 -18.87
C SER A 242 -1.24 3.65 -18.48
N VAL A 243 -1.65 3.68 -17.21
CA VAL A 243 -2.84 2.98 -16.72
C VAL A 243 -4.11 3.63 -17.28
N GLN A 244 -4.94 2.82 -17.92
CA GLN A 244 -6.19 3.27 -18.52
C GLN A 244 -7.39 2.67 -17.79
N THR A 245 -8.51 3.38 -17.83
CA THR A 245 -9.80 2.86 -17.38
C THR A 245 -10.54 2.23 -18.55
N ALA A 246 -11.21 1.10 -18.33
CA ALA A 246 -12.02 0.48 -19.36
C ALA A 246 -13.26 1.33 -19.65
N THR A 247 -13.48 1.68 -20.92
CA THR A 247 -14.69 2.40 -21.35
C THR A 247 -15.82 1.39 -21.61
N PRO A 248 -17.04 1.61 -21.08
CA PRO A 248 -18.18 0.79 -21.47
C PRO A 248 -18.41 0.89 -22.99
N SER A 249 -18.71 -0.24 -23.64
CA SER A 249 -19.05 -0.21 -25.06
C SER A 249 -20.28 0.69 -25.29
N PRO A 250 -20.28 1.56 -26.31
CA PRO A 250 -21.45 2.36 -26.63
C PRO A 250 -22.63 1.42 -26.90
N SER A 251 -23.71 1.60 -26.16
CA SER A 251 -24.95 0.85 -26.40
C SER A 251 -25.39 1.13 -27.83
N ALA A 252 -25.61 0.07 -28.62
CA ALA A 252 -26.20 0.23 -29.94
C ALA A 252 -27.52 1.01 -29.81
N PRO A 253 -27.78 2.03 -30.65
CA PRO A 253 -29.06 2.71 -30.62
C PRO A 253 -30.17 1.68 -30.89
N ARG A 254 -31.17 1.67 -30.00
CA ARG A 254 -32.42 0.93 -30.20
C ARG A 254 -33.21 1.46 -31.38
#